data_AF-A0A953BEB9-F1
#
_entry.id   AF-A0A953BEB9-F1
#
_cell.length_a   1.000
_cell.length_b   1.000
_cell.length_c   1.000
_cell.angle_alpha   90.00
_cell.angle_beta   90.00
_cell.angle_gamma   90.00
#
_symmetry.space_group_name_H-M   'P 1'
#
loop_
_entity.id
_entity.type
_entity.pdbx_description
1 polymer ?
#
loop_
_entity_poly.entity_id
_entity_poly.type
_entity_poly.pdbx_seq_one_letter_code
_entity_poly.pdbx_strand_id
1 'polypeptide(L)'
;MAVKARPGEQYTIRRKILKIFGAAFHVYDPNGGLVAYCKQKAFKLKEDIRLYTSEACSEELLVMKARSIIDFGATYDITLPTGEVLASLRRKGLKSTFLKDEWLVFDHEGRQVAVLRERGRFLSFMRRYTDYGSLLAPQKFDMHLNDGTPIAMYRQHFNWFVYRLGVSILKHDEHIDDLAILAAGCLICAIEGRQR
;
A
#
# COMPACT_ATOMS: atom_id res chain seq x y z
N MET A 1 -5.34 -18.46 -12.29
CA MET A 1 -5.05 -18.88 -10.91
C MET A 1 -5.81 -17.97 -9.97
N ALA A 2 -6.75 -18.49 -9.19
CA ALA A 2 -7.56 -17.72 -8.26
C ALA A 2 -6.66 -16.92 -7.31
N VAL A 3 -6.98 -15.64 -7.11
CA VAL A 3 -6.31 -14.81 -6.10
C VAL A 3 -6.94 -15.18 -4.76
N LYS A 4 -6.52 -16.32 -4.20
CA LYS A 4 -6.99 -16.73 -2.88
C LYS A 4 -6.18 -15.99 -1.82
N ALA A 5 -6.85 -15.20 -0.99
CA ALA A 5 -6.24 -14.59 0.19
C ALA A 5 -5.69 -15.67 1.12
N ARG A 6 -4.60 -15.40 1.84
CA ARG A 6 -4.14 -16.32 2.88
C ARG A 6 -5.03 -16.18 4.13
N PRO A 7 -5.05 -17.19 5.03
CA PRO A 7 -5.80 -17.07 6.28
C PRO A 7 -5.42 -15.79 7.05
N GLY A 8 -6.43 -15.02 7.45
CA GLY A 8 -6.27 -13.75 8.16
C GLY A 8 -6.00 -12.53 7.28
N GLU A 9 -6.02 -12.65 5.95
CA GLU A 9 -5.97 -11.51 5.02
C GLU A 9 -7.38 -11.17 4.56
N GLN A 10 -7.83 -9.95 4.83
CA GLN A 10 -9.11 -9.43 4.38
C GLN A 10 -9.06 -8.97 2.92
N TYR A 11 -7.88 -8.57 2.43
CA TYR A 11 -7.71 -8.14 1.04
C TYR A 11 -6.45 -8.67 0.39
N THR A 12 -6.50 -8.88 -0.92
CA THR A 12 -5.30 -9.13 -1.74
C THR A 12 -5.19 -8.11 -2.86
N ILE A 13 -4.12 -7.32 -2.82
CA ILE A 13 -3.78 -6.36 -3.87
C ILE A 13 -2.86 -7.06 -4.87
N ARG A 14 -3.32 -7.18 -6.11
CA ARG A 14 -2.61 -7.84 -7.21
C ARG A 14 -2.28 -6.83 -8.29
N ARG A 15 -0.99 -6.65 -8.56
CA ARG A 15 -0.55 -5.78 -9.65
C ARG A 15 -0.67 -6.48 -11.00
N LYS A 16 -1.13 -5.74 -12.00
CA LYS A 16 -1.13 -6.09 -13.42
C LYS A 16 -0.30 -5.05 -14.17
N ILE A 17 0.86 -5.46 -14.67
CA ILE A 17 1.69 -4.60 -15.52
C ILE A 17 1.15 -4.70 -16.94
N LEU A 18 0.53 -3.64 -17.44
CA LEU A 18 0.14 -3.52 -18.85
C LEU A 18 1.26 -2.77 -19.56
N LYS A 19 2.13 -3.49 -20.29
CA LYS A 19 3.37 -2.94 -20.88
C LYS A 19 3.17 -1.67 -21.74
N ILE A 20 1.96 -1.40 -22.23
CA ILE A 20 1.65 -0.30 -23.15
C ILE A 20 0.80 0.82 -22.50
N PHE A 21 0.02 0.52 -21.44
CA PHE A 21 -1.02 1.44 -20.94
C PHE A 21 -0.75 2.04 -19.55
N GLY A 22 0.34 1.61 -18.90
CA GLY A 22 0.66 1.94 -17.51
C GLY A 22 0.43 0.78 -16.55
N ALA A 23 0.64 1.00 -15.26
CA ALA A 23 0.38 -0.02 -14.25
C ALA A 23 -1.09 -0.03 -13.84
N ALA A 24 -1.63 -1.20 -13.52
CA ALA A 24 -2.92 -1.32 -12.87
C ALA A 24 -2.78 -2.28 -11.69
N PHE A 25 -3.71 -2.21 -10.76
CA PHE A 25 -3.85 -3.26 -9.76
C PHE A 25 -5.30 -3.47 -9.39
N HIS A 26 -5.59 -4.69 -8.98
CA HIS A 26 -6.89 -5.16 -8.51
C HIS A 26 -6.79 -5.45 -7.03
N VAL A 27 -7.86 -5.18 -6.30
CA VAL A 27 -8.03 -5.56 -4.92
C VAL A 27 -9.15 -6.58 -4.85
N TYR A 28 -8.85 -7.72 -4.24
CA TYR A 28 -9.81 -8.80 -4.06
C TYR A 28 -10.12 -9.01 -2.59
N ASP A 29 -11.36 -9.36 -2.28
CA ASP A 29 -11.79 -9.87 -0.98
C ASP A 29 -11.26 -11.32 -0.75
N PRO A 30 -11.51 -11.94 0.42
CA PRO A 30 -11.02 -13.29 0.70
C PRO A 30 -11.65 -14.39 -0.19
N ASN A 31 -12.84 -14.13 -0.73
CA ASN A 31 -13.57 -15.02 -1.61
C ASN A 31 -13.13 -14.87 -3.09
N GLY A 32 -12.25 -13.90 -3.38
CA GLY A 32 -11.79 -13.59 -4.73
C GLY A 32 -12.68 -12.62 -5.51
N GLY A 33 -13.68 -12.01 -4.86
CA GLY A 33 -14.50 -10.95 -5.41
C GLY A 33 -13.69 -9.67 -5.60
N LEU A 34 -13.88 -8.98 -6.74
CA LEU A 34 -13.24 -7.69 -6.99
C LEU A 34 -13.91 -6.61 -6.13
N VAL A 35 -13.14 -5.92 -5.29
CA VAL A 35 -13.66 -4.83 -4.44
C VAL A 35 -13.10 -3.46 -4.79
N ALA A 36 -11.92 -3.41 -5.41
CA ALA A 36 -11.39 -2.16 -5.92
C ALA A 36 -10.45 -2.39 -7.12
N TYR A 37 -10.35 -1.38 -7.98
CA TYR A 37 -9.49 -1.37 -9.14
C TYR A 37 -8.77 -0.03 -9.26
N CYS A 38 -7.49 -0.06 -9.56
CA CYS A 38 -6.71 1.14 -9.89
C CYS A 38 -6.15 1.03 -11.30
N LYS A 39 -6.37 2.08 -12.09
CA LYS A 39 -5.76 2.26 -13.40
C LYS A 39 -4.79 3.43 -13.36
N GLN A 40 -3.49 3.17 -13.36
CA GLN A 40 -2.48 4.22 -13.48
C GLN A 40 -2.23 4.51 -14.95
N LYS A 41 -2.57 5.73 -15.38
CA LYS A 41 -2.17 6.21 -16.71
C LYS A 41 -0.64 6.39 -16.72
N ALA A 42 0.02 5.95 -17.79
CA ALA A 42 1.49 6.05 -17.92
C ALA A 42 2.04 7.48 -17.70
N PHE A 43 1.25 8.51 -17.99
CA PHE A 43 1.64 9.92 -17.91
C PHE A 43 1.07 10.71 -16.72
N LYS A 44 0.14 10.13 -15.92
CA LYS A 44 -0.28 10.77 -14.68
C LYS A 44 0.74 10.43 -13.59
N LEU A 45 1.41 11.48 -13.10
CA LEU A 45 2.45 11.46 -12.06
C LEU A 45 1.95 10.82 -10.76
N LYS A 46 2.87 10.58 -9.83
CA LYS A 46 2.66 9.99 -8.48
C LYS A 46 1.69 10.80 -7.59
N GLU A 47 0.94 11.72 -8.16
CA GLU A 47 0.22 12.80 -7.46
C GLU A 47 -1.28 12.53 -7.33
N ASP A 48 -1.86 11.64 -8.13
CA ASP A 48 -3.30 11.32 -8.09
C ASP A 48 -3.51 9.84 -8.41
N ILE A 49 -3.74 9.04 -7.37
CA ILE A 49 -4.07 7.61 -7.47
C ILE A 49 -5.54 7.45 -7.11
N ARG A 50 -6.32 6.81 -8.00
CA ARG A 50 -7.75 6.58 -7.80
C ARG A 50 -8.06 5.10 -7.74
N LEU A 51 -8.93 4.73 -6.80
CA LEU A 51 -9.54 3.42 -6.76
C LEU A 51 -10.99 3.54 -7.24
N TYR A 52 -11.43 2.55 -7.99
CA TYR A 52 -12.78 2.43 -8.53
C TYR A 52 -13.40 1.12 -8.05
N THR A 53 -14.72 1.06 -7.96
CA THR A 53 -15.43 -0.18 -7.57
C THR A 53 -15.32 -1.28 -8.63
N SER A 54 -15.01 -0.94 -9.88
CA SER A 54 -14.88 -1.88 -11.00
C SER A 54 -13.85 -1.45 -12.05
N GLU A 55 -13.54 -2.35 -12.99
CA GLU A 55 -12.65 -2.06 -14.12
C GLU A 55 -13.18 -0.99 -15.09
N ALA A 56 -14.50 -0.75 -15.09
CA ALA A 56 -15.14 0.27 -15.92
C ALA A 56 -14.73 1.71 -15.54
N CYS A 57 -14.23 1.89 -14.31
CA CYS A 57 -13.83 3.19 -13.77
C CYS A 57 -14.98 4.23 -13.79
N SER A 58 -16.23 3.78 -13.65
CA SER A 58 -17.42 4.64 -13.64
C SER A 58 -17.74 5.23 -12.26
N GLU A 59 -17.33 4.54 -11.20
CA GLU A 59 -17.61 4.89 -9.81
C GLU A 59 -16.30 4.85 -9.02
N GLU A 60 -15.94 6.01 -8.45
CA GLU A 60 -14.75 6.16 -7.63
C GLU A 60 -15.03 5.67 -6.21
N LEU A 61 -14.13 4.86 -5.66
CA LEU A 61 -14.18 4.38 -4.28
C LEU A 61 -13.44 5.35 -3.34
N LEU A 62 -12.22 5.74 -3.74
CA LEU A 62 -11.41 6.71 -3.02
C LEU A 62 -10.34 7.31 -3.91
N VAL A 63 -9.78 8.44 -3.45
CA VAL A 63 -8.71 9.16 -4.12
C VAL A 63 -7.56 9.40 -3.15
N MET A 64 -6.34 9.09 -3.59
CA MET A 64 -5.09 9.38 -2.88
C MET A 64 -4.33 10.46 -3.65
N LYS A 65 -4.29 11.68 -3.12
CA LYS A 65 -3.60 12.81 -3.76
C LYS A 65 -2.31 13.16 -3.04
N ALA A 66 -1.21 13.29 -3.76
CA ALA A 66 0.03 13.77 -3.17
C ALA A 66 -0.04 15.29 -2.95
N ARG A 67 0.38 15.73 -1.76
CA ARG A 67 0.71 17.14 -1.48
C ARG A 67 2.16 17.39 -1.92
N SER A 68 2.36 18.40 -2.75
CA SER A 68 3.70 18.93 -3.00
C SER A 68 4.17 19.65 -1.75
N ILE A 69 5.17 19.11 -1.06
CA ILE A 69 5.83 19.77 0.05
C ILE A 69 7.32 19.70 -0.23
N ILE A 70 7.92 20.86 -0.43
CA ILE A 70 9.27 21.03 -0.97
C ILE A 70 10.35 20.42 -0.04
N ASP A 71 10.06 20.17 1.25
CA ASP A 71 11.12 19.89 2.24
C ASP A 71 10.93 18.68 3.18
N PHE A 72 9.81 17.92 3.15
CA PHE A 72 9.53 16.90 4.20
C PHE A 72 9.15 15.49 3.72
N GLY A 73 9.24 15.20 2.42
CA GLY A 73 8.82 13.93 1.83
C GLY A 73 7.37 13.93 1.36
N ALA A 74 7.01 12.95 0.53
CA ALA A 74 5.69 12.89 -0.09
C ALA A 74 4.59 12.60 0.95
N THR A 75 3.59 13.48 1.04
CA THR A 75 2.37 13.25 1.83
C THR A 75 1.22 12.95 0.88
N TYR A 76 0.38 11.97 1.19
CA TYR A 76 -0.79 11.58 0.40
C TYR A 76 -2.05 11.69 1.24
N ASP A 77 -3.04 12.42 0.74
CA ASP A 77 -4.35 12.56 1.37
C ASP A 77 -5.29 11.52 0.79
N ILE A 78 -5.86 10.70 1.66
CA ILE A 78 -6.89 9.72 1.30
C ILE A 78 -8.24 10.38 1.52
N THR A 79 -9.01 10.48 0.44
CA THR A 79 -10.32 11.13 0.43
C THR A 79 -11.37 10.24 -0.20
N LEU A 80 -12.60 10.35 0.29
CA LEU A 80 -13.77 9.85 -0.42
C LEU A 80 -14.08 10.74 -1.63
N PRO A 81 -14.88 10.26 -2.61
CA PRO A 81 -15.30 11.08 -3.76
C PRO A 81 -16.05 12.36 -3.35
N THR A 82 -16.69 12.35 -2.17
CA THR A 82 -17.36 13.51 -1.56
C THR A 82 -16.40 14.62 -1.13
N GLY A 83 -15.10 14.33 -1.04
CA GLY A 83 -14.07 15.23 -0.54
C GLY A 83 -13.76 15.07 0.95
N GLU A 84 -14.50 14.20 1.65
CA GLU A 84 -14.21 13.84 3.05
C GLU A 84 -12.83 13.17 3.16
N VAL A 85 -12.02 13.65 4.10
CA VAL A 85 -10.67 13.11 4.35
C VAL A 85 -10.79 11.95 5.32
N LEU A 86 -10.29 10.78 4.93
CA LEU A 86 -10.23 9.60 5.81
C LEU A 86 -8.93 9.57 6.62
N ALA A 87 -7.81 9.85 5.95
CA ALA A 87 -6.49 9.83 6.55
C ALA A 87 -5.47 10.52 5.65
N SER A 88 -4.28 10.80 6.18
CA SER A 88 -3.12 11.20 5.38
C SER A 88 -1.91 10.32 5.68
N LEU A 89 -1.13 9.95 4.66
CA LEU A 89 0.12 9.21 4.81
C LEU A 89 1.30 10.07 4.40
N ARG A 90 2.21 10.36 5.34
CA ARG A 90 3.45 11.07 5.06
C ARG A 90 4.63 10.13 5.08
N ARG A 91 5.35 10.04 3.96
CA ARG A 91 6.64 9.32 3.93
C ARG A 91 7.67 10.11 4.73
N LYS A 92 8.31 9.47 5.69
CA LYS A 92 9.42 10.08 6.42
C LYS A 92 10.67 10.08 5.53
N GLY A 93 11.29 11.24 5.36
CA GLY A 93 12.50 11.40 4.55
C GLY A 93 13.61 10.44 4.97
N LEU A 94 14.24 9.80 3.98
CA LEU A 94 15.33 8.84 4.16
C LEU A 94 16.60 9.59 4.61
N LYS A 95 16.96 9.51 5.90
CA LYS A 95 18.24 10.08 6.40
C LYS A 95 19.47 9.21 6.06
N SER A 96 19.30 8.05 5.43
CA SER A 96 20.37 7.10 5.12
C SER A 96 19.89 6.04 4.13
N THR A 97 20.79 5.54 3.27
CA THR A 97 20.59 4.48 2.27
C THR A 97 20.17 3.13 2.88
N PHE A 98 20.21 2.98 4.20
CA PHE A 98 19.88 1.76 4.95
C PHE A 98 18.58 1.85 5.78
N LEU A 99 17.87 2.97 5.75
CA LEU A 99 16.62 3.14 6.52
C LEU A 99 15.44 2.51 5.78
N LYS A 100 14.70 1.66 6.52
CA LYS A 100 13.42 1.05 6.13
C LYS A 100 12.40 2.12 5.78
N ASP A 101 11.52 1.84 4.81
CA ASP A 101 10.43 2.75 4.50
C ASP A 101 9.52 2.93 5.73
N GLU A 102 9.35 4.19 6.15
CA GLU A 102 8.49 4.60 7.27
C GLU A 102 7.50 5.66 6.80
N TRP A 103 6.23 5.44 7.14
CA TRP A 103 5.12 6.33 6.83
C TRP A 103 4.41 6.71 8.13
N LEU A 104 4.24 8.01 8.36
CA LEU A 104 3.41 8.55 9.42
C LEU A 104 1.97 8.59 8.93
N VAL A 105 1.04 8.11 9.73
CA VAL A 105 -0.39 8.06 9.42
C VAL A 105 -1.10 9.07 10.29
N PHE A 106 -1.86 9.95 9.66
CA PHE A 106 -2.65 10.99 10.29
C PHE A 106 -4.14 10.68 10.10
N ASP A 107 -4.93 10.92 11.13
CA ASP A 107 -6.39 10.84 11.05
C ASP A 107 -6.99 12.01 10.24
N HIS A 108 -8.31 12.05 10.13
CA HIS A 108 -9.05 13.10 9.44
C HIS A 108 -8.87 14.50 10.07
N GLU A 109 -8.54 14.58 11.36
CA GLU A 109 -8.25 15.84 12.07
C GLU A 109 -6.78 16.28 11.93
N GLY A 110 -5.95 15.47 11.26
CA GLY A 110 -4.53 15.75 11.06
C GLY A 110 -3.64 15.43 12.27
N ARG A 111 -4.14 14.65 13.25
CA ARG A 111 -3.31 14.12 14.34
C ARG A 111 -2.61 12.86 13.88
N GLN A 112 -1.32 12.74 14.17
CA GLN A 112 -0.62 11.48 13.91
C GLN A 112 -1.17 10.42 14.88
N VAL A 113 -1.68 9.32 14.36
CA VAL A 113 -2.32 8.25 15.13
C VAL A 113 -1.60 6.91 15.00
N ALA A 114 -0.92 6.70 13.88
CA ALA A 114 -0.18 5.46 13.62
C ALA A 114 1.10 5.68 12.82
N VAL A 115 1.91 4.64 12.76
CA VAL A 115 3.11 4.55 11.94
C VAL A 115 3.10 3.22 11.20
N LEU A 116 3.31 3.28 9.89
CA LEU A 116 3.51 2.13 9.01
C LEU A 116 5.01 1.97 8.72
N ARG A 117 5.57 0.81 9.06
CA ARG A 117 7.01 0.54 8.94
C ARG A 117 7.26 -0.72 8.13
N GLU A 118 8.22 -0.66 7.21
CA GLU A 118 8.78 -1.85 6.58
C GLU A 118 9.59 -2.65 7.62
N ARG A 119 9.22 -3.91 7.86
CA ARG A 119 10.09 -4.86 8.56
C ARG A 119 11.16 -5.34 7.58
N GLY A 120 12.42 -5.17 7.99
CA GLY A 120 13.59 -5.34 7.12
C GLY A 120 13.63 -6.69 6.41
N ARG A 121 14.36 -6.70 5.27
CA ARG A 121 14.62 -7.87 4.43
C ARG A 121 15.05 -9.04 5.30
N PHE A 122 14.17 -10.03 5.37
CA PHE A 122 14.29 -11.22 6.20
C PHE A 122 15.63 -11.91 5.93
N LEU A 123 16.57 -11.74 6.88
CA LEU A 123 17.89 -12.40 6.94
C LEU A 123 17.81 -13.94 6.83
N SER A 124 16.63 -14.55 6.90
CA SER A 124 16.47 -16.01 6.79
C SER A 124 16.57 -16.57 5.36
N PHE A 125 16.72 -15.74 4.31
CA PHE A 125 17.11 -16.24 2.97
C PHE A 125 18.64 -16.34 2.77
N MET A 126 19.47 -16.10 3.81
CA MET A 126 20.94 -16.21 3.82
C MET A 126 21.51 -17.63 3.58
N ARG A 127 20.78 -18.55 2.95
CA ARG A 127 21.31 -19.85 2.52
C ARG A 127 21.16 -20.15 1.03
N ARG A 128 21.14 -19.13 0.16
CA ARG A 128 21.43 -19.33 -1.27
C ARG A 128 22.36 -18.26 -1.85
N TYR A 129 23.59 -18.24 -1.34
CA TYR A 129 24.86 -18.11 -2.07
C TYR A 129 25.09 -17.03 -3.14
N THR A 130 24.30 -15.96 -3.26
CA THR A 130 24.69 -14.79 -4.06
C THR A 130 24.07 -13.51 -3.51
N ASP A 131 24.83 -12.39 -3.51
CA ASP A 131 24.40 -11.06 -3.08
C ASP A 131 23.09 -10.58 -3.73
N TYR A 132 22.74 -11.14 -4.90
CA TYR A 132 21.50 -10.88 -5.64
C TYR A 132 20.22 -11.43 -4.98
N GLY A 133 20.32 -12.39 -4.04
CA GLY A 133 19.15 -13.05 -3.43
C GLY A 133 18.36 -12.19 -2.43
N SER A 134 19.04 -11.24 -1.77
CA SER A 134 18.43 -10.35 -0.77
C SER A 134 17.46 -9.31 -1.39
N LEU A 135 17.67 -8.95 -2.66
CA LEU A 135 16.81 -8.06 -3.43
C LEU A 135 15.41 -8.64 -3.70
N LEU A 136 15.26 -9.96 -3.58
CA LEU A 136 14.02 -10.70 -3.86
C LEU A 136 13.26 -11.11 -2.60
N ALA A 137 13.74 -10.74 -1.41
CA ALA A 137 13.07 -11.05 -0.17
C ALA A 137 11.69 -10.36 -0.11
N PRO A 138 10.59 -11.09 0.13
CA PRO A 138 9.27 -10.49 0.21
C PRO A 138 9.22 -9.47 1.34
N GLN A 139 8.79 -8.26 1.02
CA GLN A 139 8.65 -7.16 1.97
C GLN A 139 7.43 -7.40 2.86
N LYS A 140 7.56 -6.93 4.11
CA LYS A 140 6.48 -6.92 5.08
C LYS A 140 6.40 -5.53 5.67
N PHE A 141 5.20 -4.99 5.76
CA PHE A 141 4.96 -3.74 6.47
C PHE A 141 3.98 -3.99 7.60
N ASP A 142 4.16 -3.26 8.69
CA ASP A 142 3.29 -3.34 9.85
C ASP A 142 2.88 -1.93 10.25
N MET A 143 1.58 -1.76 10.47
CA MET A 143 0.99 -0.52 10.95
C MET A 143 0.68 -0.66 12.43
N HIS A 144 1.24 0.24 13.21
CA HIS A 144 1.10 0.30 14.66
C HIS A 144 0.53 1.66 15.06
N LEU A 145 -0.40 1.68 16.00
CA LEU A 145 -0.79 2.91 16.68
C LEU A 145 0.41 3.50 17.45
N ASN A 146 0.30 4.76 17.85
CA ASN A 146 1.36 5.44 18.61
C ASN A 146 1.70 4.75 19.95
N ASP A 147 0.77 4.01 20.54
CA ASP A 147 0.96 3.21 21.76
C ASP A 147 1.68 1.87 21.50
N GLY A 148 1.96 1.53 20.24
CA GLY A 148 2.60 0.28 19.79
C GLY A 148 1.63 -0.83 19.40
N THR A 149 0.32 -0.67 19.61
CA THR A 149 -0.70 -1.67 19.26
C THR A 149 -0.69 -1.93 17.75
N PRO A 150 -0.49 -3.19 17.30
CA PRO A 150 -0.54 -3.52 15.88
C PRO A 150 -1.99 -3.51 15.38
N ILE A 151 -2.27 -2.75 14.32
CA ILE A 151 -3.62 -2.63 13.75
C ILE A 151 -3.73 -3.26 12.36
N ALA A 152 -2.63 -3.28 11.59
CA ALA A 152 -2.63 -3.91 10.28
C ALA A 152 -1.25 -4.46 9.87
N MET A 153 -1.27 -5.47 9.00
CA MET A 153 -0.08 -6.03 8.37
C MET A 153 -0.25 -6.07 6.85
N TYR A 154 0.84 -5.79 6.13
CA TYR A 154 0.91 -5.89 4.69
C TYR A 154 2.02 -6.87 4.34
N ARG A 155 1.68 -7.94 3.64
CA ARG A 155 2.62 -9.04 3.37
C ARG A 155 2.75 -9.26 1.89
N GLN A 156 3.94 -9.03 1.35
CA GLN A 156 4.22 -9.40 -0.02
C GLN A 156 4.29 -10.93 -0.13
N HIS A 157 3.59 -11.48 -1.11
CA HIS A 157 3.74 -12.89 -1.46
C HIS A 157 4.68 -13.02 -2.64
N PHE A 158 5.81 -13.69 -2.41
CA PHE A 158 6.76 -13.97 -3.47
C PHE A 158 6.10 -14.76 -4.60
N ASN A 159 6.15 -14.20 -5.81
CA ASN A 159 5.74 -14.84 -7.04
C ASN A 159 6.56 -14.23 -8.17
N TRP A 160 7.12 -15.09 -9.02
CA TRP A 160 8.04 -14.71 -10.09
C TRP A 160 7.41 -13.82 -11.17
N PHE A 161 6.09 -13.91 -11.35
CA PHE A 161 5.38 -13.30 -12.47
C PHE A 161 4.46 -12.14 -12.07
N VAL A 162 3.96 -12.16 -10.83
CA VAL A 162 2.88 -11.25 -10.40
C VAL A 162 3.16 -10.76 -8.99
N TYR A 163 3.26 -9.44 -8.81
CA TYR A 163 3.28 -8.84 -7.48
C TYR A 163 1.92 -9.02 -6.78
N ARG A 164 1.95 -9.50 -5.53
CA ARG A 164 0.80 -9.63 -4.65
C ARG A 164 1.14 -9.14 -3.25
N LEU A 165 0.26 -8.33 -2.68
CA LEU A 165 0.31 -7.84 -1.32
C LEU A 165 -0.98 -8.24 -0.60
N GLY A 166 -0.87 -9.09 0.41
CA GLY A 166 -1.97 -9.39 1.33
C GLY A 166 -2.10 -8.28 2.38
N VAL A 167 -3.34 -7.90 2.70
CA VAL A 167 -3.66 -6.92 3.75
C VAL A 167 -4.43 -7.63 4.85
N SER A 168 -3.89 -7.58 6.06
CA SER A 168 -4.52 -8.08 7.27
C SER A 168 -4.87 -6.91 8.18
N ILE A 169 -6.15 -6.70 8.44
CA ILE A 169 -6.65 -5.85 9.51
C ILE A 169 -6.72 -6.71 10.77
N LEU A 170 -5.92 -6.35 11.78
CA LEU A 170 -5.78 -7.11 13.03
C LEU A 170 -6.73 -6.59 14.10
N LYS A 171 -6.98 -5.28 14.12
CA LYS A 171 -7.82 -4.61 15.10
C LYS A 171 -8.42 -3.36 14.45
N HIS A 172 -9.74 -3.22 14.58
CA HIS A 172 -10.44 -1.99 14.20
C HIS A 172 -10.13 -0.89 15.21
N ASP A 173 -9.93 0.33 14.72
CA ASP A 173 -9.67 1.52 15.53
C ASP A 173 -10.67 2.62 15.16
N GLU A 174 -11.03 3.47 16.11
CA GLU A 174 -11.97 4.57 15.87
C GLU A 174 -11.36 5.73 15.09
N HIS A 175 -10.02 5.88 15.12
CA HIS A 175 -9.32 7.00 14.49
C HIS A 175 -8.84 6.67 13.06
N ILE A 176 -8.83 5.39 12.67
CA ILE A 176 -8.38 4.95 11.35
C ILE A 176 -9.40 4.00 10.75
N ASP A 177 -10.06 4.46 9.68
CA ASP A 177 -10.97 3.65 8.88
C ASP A 177 -10.25 2.49 8.17
N ASP A 178 -10.86 1.31 8.13
CA ASP A 178 -10.36 0.14 7.40
C ASP A 178 -10.10 0.42 5.91
N LEU A 179 -10.88 1.32 5.31
CA LEU A 179 -10.69 1.79 3.95
C LEU A 179 -9.38 2.59 3.81
N ALA A 180 -8.99 3.35 4.83
CA ALA A 180 -7.69 4.02 4.87
C ALA A 180 -6.54 3.02 5.02
N ILE A 181 -6.73 1.94 5.80
CA ILE A 181 -5.77 0.82 5.88
C ILE A 181 -5.60 0.17 4.50
N LEU A 182 -6.71 -0.12 3.81
CA LEU A 182 -6.64 -0.67 2.45
C LEU A 182 -5.95 0.30 1.47
N ALA A 183 -6.25 1.59 1.56
CA ALA A 183 -5.64 2.63 0.75
C ALA A 183 -4.11 2.70 0.96
N ALA A 184 -3.64 2.57 2.20
CA ALA A 184 -2.22 2.49 2.51
C ALA A 184 -1.53 1.33 1.77
N GLY A 185 -2.15 0.14 1.76
CA GLY A 185 -1.66 -1.00 0.99
C GLY A 185 -1.63 -0.73 -0.52
N CYS A 186 -2.65 -0.05 -1.05
CA CYS A 186 -2.70 0.36 -2.45
C CYS A 186 -1.59 1.36 -2.80
N LEU A 187 -1.30 2.30 -1.89
CA LEU A 187 -0.23 3.28 -2.03
C LEU A 187 1.16 2.61 -2.06
N ILE A 188 1.42 1.64 -1.17
CA ILE A 188 2.66 0.83 -1.17
C ILE A 188 2.83 0.17 -2.55
N CYS A 189 1.79 -0.54 -3.02
CA CYS A 189 1.79 -1.22 -4.31
C CYS A 189 2.03 -0.25 -5.49
N ALA A 190 1.44 0.94 -5.43
CA ALA A 190 1.58 1.97 -6.46
C ALA A 190 2.99 2.55 -6.53
N ILE A 191 3.66 2.73 -5.39
CA ILE A 191 4.99 3.34 -5.30
C ILE A 191 6.11 2.33 -5.61
N GLU A 192 6.04 1.12 -5.05
CA GLU A 192 7.03 0.05 -5.29
C GLU A 192 7.13 -0.32 -6.78
N GLY A 193 6.02 -0.20 -7.50
CA GLY A 193 5.98 -0.60 -8.90
C GLY A 193 6.84 0.22 -9.87
N ARG A 194 7.38 1.36 -9.42
CA ARG A 194 8.19 2.28 -10.22
C ARG A 194 9.63 2.47 -9.69
N GLN A 195 10.05 1.76 -8.64
CA GLN A 195 11.42 1.82 -8.09
C GLN A 195 12.40 0.79 -8.73
N ARG A 196 12.01 0.18 -9.85
CA ARG A 196 12.88 -0.71 -10.64
C ARG A 196 13.43 0.01 -11.85
#